data_AF-A0A816FTY0-F1
#
_entry.id   AF-A0A816FTY0-F1
#
_cell.length_a   1.000
_cell.length_b   1.000
_cell.length_c   1.000
_cell.angle_alpha   90.00
_cell.angle_beta   90.00
_cell.angle_gamma   90.00
#
_symmetry.space_group_name_H-M   'P 1'
#
loop_
_entity.id
_entity.type
_entity.pdbx_description
1 polymer ?
#
loop_
_entity_poly.entity_id
_entity_poly.type
_entity_poly.pdbx_seq_one_letter_code
_entity_poly.pdbx_strand_id
1 'polypeptide(L)'
;MAQTVYDWDASSLEAANRDIIQVMGQHLDNFADGIITNAAQRAIIEELESCEAFVNFHKHINEGVVQVDAEFEGIINKRTSVFPLGHEWKVRFTIDADIPPEGSQQKKHIGFEIHIKTKPKQAGHAWCDAVPKGRPCLGTSMDQETTQRRTKTFPNSDEMTYWYTTYKLRKNQ
;
A
#
# COMPACT_ATOMS: atom_id res chain seq x y z
N MET A 1 4.47 3.41 -18.44
CA MET A 1 5.69 3.55 -17.62
C MET A 1 5.26 3.87 -16.20
N ALA A 2 5.88 3.26 -15.18
CA ALA A 2 5.60 3.63 -13.79
C ALA A 2 6.02 5.08 -13.56
N GLN A 3 5.20 5.86 -12.87
CA GLN A 3 5.55 7.23 -12.51
C GLN A 3 6.11 7.21 -11.09
N THR A 4 7.42 7.42 -10.96
CA THR A 4 8.07 7.61 -9.66
C THR A 4 7.87 9.05 -9.25
N VAL A 5 7.12 9.31 -8.18
CA VAL A 5 6.70 10.69 -7.90
C VAL A 5 7.54 11.36 -6.81
N TYR A 6 8.15 10.63 -5.87
CA TYR A 6 8.82 11.29 -4.74
C TYR A 6 10.03 10.50 -4.21
N ASP A 7 11.10 11.25 -3.95
CA ASP A 7 12.40 10.82 -3.39
C ASP A 7 12.80 11.86 -2.33
N TRP A 8 12.82 11.46 -1.06
CA TRP A 8 13.15 12.33 0.06
C TRP A 8 13.79 11.58 1.24
N ASP A 9 14.51 12.30 2.10
CA ASP A 9 15.08 11.76 3.34
C ASP A 9 14.12 11.99 4.52
N ALA A 10 13.94 10.96 5.35
CA ALA A 10 13.17 11.03 6.60
C ALA A 10 14.09 10.92 7.83
N SER A 11 13.70 11.56 8.93
CA SER A 11 14.51 11.58 10.17
C SER A 11 14.49 10.26 10.96
N SER A 12 13.49 9.39 10.72
CA SER A 12 13.34 8.10 11.40
C SER A 12 12.49 7.14 10.57
N LEU A 13 12.50 5.86 10.94
CA LEU A 13 11.67 4.82 10.31
C LEU A 13 10.17 5.09 10.51
N GLU A 14 9.78 5.56 11.71
CA GLU A 14 8.40 5.98 12.02
C GLU A 14 7.97 7.18 11.16
N ALA A 15 8.85 8.18 11.01
CA ALA A 15 8.57 9.33 10.16
C ALA A 15 8.42 8.90 8.69
N ALA A 16 9.33 8.07 8.18
CA ALA A 16 9.25 7.52 6.83
C ALA A 16 7.92 6.78 6.59
N ASN A 17 7.50 5.94 7.55
CA ASN A 17 6.25 5.19 7.46
C ASN A 17 5.02 6.11 7.46
N ARG A 18 4.96 7.09 8.37
CA ARG A 18 3.85 8.05 8.43
C ARG A 18 3.75 8.89 7.15
N ASP A 19 4.88 9.42 6.69
CA ASP A 19 4.92 10.30 5.53
C ASP A 19 4.48 9.55 4.25
N ILE A 20 4.88 8.29 4.10
CA ILE A 20 4.43 7.43 2.99
C ILE A 20 2.92 7.18 3.02
N ILE A 21 2.33 6.87 4.18
CA ILE A 21 0.87 6.67 4.30
C ILE A 21 0.13 7.95 3.87
N GLN A 22 0.60 9.11 4.33
CA GLN A 22 0.02 10.40 3.96
C GLN A 22 0.11 10.65 2.44
N VAL A 23 1.27 10.38 1.85
CA VAL A 23 1.50 10.50 0.40
C VAL A 23 0.60 9.53 -0.38
N MET A 24 0.39 8.31 0.12
CA MET A 24 -0.49 7.33 -0.51
C MET A 24 -1.95 7.79 -0.52
N GLY A 25 -2.44 8.38 0.57
CA GLY A 25 -3.78 8.98 0.63
C GLY A 25 -3.95 10.15 -0.35
N GLN A 26 -3.00 11.09 -0.36
CA GLN A 26 -3.00 12.22 -1.30
C GLN A 26 -2.93 11.77 -2.76
N HIS A 27 -2.17 10.71 -3.04
CA HIS A 27 -2.12 10.13 -4.37
C HIS A 27 -3.45 9.51 -4.76
N LEU A 28 -4.09 8.76 -3.87
CA LEU A 28 -5.40 8.18 -4.18
C LEU A 28 -6.41 9.27 -4.58
N ASP A 29 -6.48 10.37 -3.82
CA ASP A 29 -7.38 11.49 -4.10
C ASP A 29 -7.18 12.08 -5.50
N ASN A 30 -5.92 12.22 -5.93
CA ASN A 30 -5.59 12.78 -7.24
C ASN A 30 -5.68 11.75 -8.39
N PHE A 31 -5.35 10.49 -8.10
CA PHE A 31 -5.11 9.46 -9.10
C PHE A 31 -6.37 8.66 -9.44
N ALA A 32 -7.30 8.56 -8.49
CA ALA A 32 -8.55 7.85 -8.63
C ALA A 32 -9.72 8.74 -9.07
N ASP A 33 -9.48 10.03 -9.35
CA ASP A 33 -10.50 10.93 -9.87
C ASP A 33 -11.13 10.36 -11.16
N GLY A 34 -12.46 10.37 -11.18
CA GLY A 34 -13.26 9.77 -12.25
C GLY A 34 -13.23 8.23 -12.33
N ILE A 35 -12.53 7.52 -11.43
CA ILE A 35 -12.51 6.04 -11.37
C ILE A 35 -13.21 5.53 -10.10
N ILE A 36 -12.88 6.12 -8.96
CA ILE A 36 -13.40 5.74 -7.65
C ILE A 36 -14.21 6.91 -7.10
N THR A 37 -15.38 6.64 -6.54
CA THR A 37 -16.21 7.70 -5.95
C THR A 37 -15.51 8.32 -4.73
N ASN A 38 -15.75 9.61 -4.46
CA ASN A 38 -15.18 10.28 -3.27
C ASN A 38 -15.59 9.60 -1.94
N ALA A 39 -16.71 8.88 -1.91
CA ALA A 39 -17.11 8.10 -0.75
C ALA A 39 -16.23 6.86 -0.57
N ALA A 40 -15.93 6.14 -1.66
CA ALA A 40 -15.04 4.99 -1.63
C ALA A 40 -13.57 5.40 -1.40
N GLN A 41 -13.10 6.50 -1.99
CA GLN A 41 -11.74 7.03 -1.73
C GLN A 41 -11.54 7.33 -0.24
N ARG A 42 -12.48 8.06 0.38
CA ARG A 42 -12.43 8.33 1.82
C ARG A 42 -12.47 7.05 2.65
N ALA A 43 -13.31 6.09 2.29
CA ALA A 43 -13.35 4.81 2.99
C ALA A 43 -12.04 4.02 2.87
N ILE A 44 -11.35 4.05 1.72
CA ILE A 44 -10.03 3.43 1.55
C ILE A 44 -9.00 4.11 2.46
N ILE A 45 -8.98 5.45 2.49
CA ILE A 45 -8.04 6.21 3.32
C ILE A 45 -8.28 5.92 4.81
N GLU A 46 -9.54 5.96 5.27
CA GLU A 46 -9.92 5.60 6.65
C GLU A 46 -9.44 4.18 7.02
N GLU A 47 -9.59 3.22 6.11
CA GLU A 47 -9.17 1.84 6.34
C GLU A 47 -7.64 1.69 6.35
N LEU A 48 -6.91 2.42 5.50
CA LEU A 48 -5.44 2.46 5.53
C LEU A 48 -4.92 3.09 6.82
N GLU A 49 -5.51 4.20 7.26
CA GLU A 49 -5.13 4.95 8.47
C GLU A 49 -5.53 4.22 9.77
N SER A 50 -6.44 3.25 9.70
CA SER A 50 -6.81 2.39 10.83
C SER A 50 -6.18 1.00 10.78
N CYS A 51 -5.51 0.65 9.68
CA CYS A 51 -4.84 -0.63 9.52
C CYS A 51 -3.55 -0.66 10.35
N GLU A 52 -3.55 -1.43 11.44
CA GLU A 52 -2.41 -1.58 12.35
C GLU A 52 -1.13 -1.96 11.59
N ALA A 53 -1.21 -2.89 10.65
CA ALA A 53 -0.06 -3.35 9.87
C ALA A 53 0.57 -2.24 9.02
N PHE A 54 -0.22 -1.29 8.52
CA PHE A 54 0.26 -0.14 7.76
C PHE A 54 0.82 0.95 8.70
N VAL A 55 0.02 1.39 9.67
CA VAL A 55 0.34 2.51 10.57
C VAL A 55 1.53 2.20 11.47
N ASN A 56 1.68 0.94 11.87
CA ASN A 56 2.79 0.46 12.69
C ASN A 56 3.81 -0.35 11.90
N PHE A 57 3.83 -0.24 10.56
CA PHE A 57 4.78 -1.01 9.73
C PHE A 57 6.22 -0.86 10.23
N HIS A 58 6.63 0.36 10.59
CA HIS A 58 7.95 0.63 11.17
C HIS A 58 8.30 -0.23 12.40
N LYS A 59 7.31 -0.64 13.20
CA LYS A 59 7.49 -1.54 14.34
C LYS A 59 7.61 -3.00 13.88
N HIS A 60 6.75 -3.40 12.95
CA HIS A 60 6.69 -4.77 12.42
C HIS A 60 7.92 -5.16 11.60
N ILE A 61 8.68 -4.19 11.07
CA ILE A 61 9.97 -4.46 10.43
C ILE A 61 10.93 -5.19 11.39
N ASN A 62 10.93 -4.83 12.68
CA ASN A 62 11.78 -5.50 13.68
C ASN A 62 11.29 -6.93 14.01
N GLU A 63 10.03 -7.24 13.69
CA GLU A 63 9.42 -8.56 13.86
C GLU A 63 9.61 -9.44 12.61
N GLY A 64 10.30 -8.92 11.59
CA GLY A 64 10.61 -9.61 10.34
C GLY A 64 9.57 -9.43 9.23
N VAL A 65 8.56 -8.57 9.43
CA VAL A 65 7.62 -8.17 8.36
C VAL A 65 8.30 -7.15 7.46
N VAL A 66 8.46 -7.48 6.18
CA VAL A 66 9.24 -6.67 5.23
C VAL A 66 8.37 -5.95 4.20
N GLN A 67 7.11 -6.37 4.08
CA GLN A 67 6.14 -5.78 3.18
C GLN A 67 4.73 -6.00 3.74
N VAL A 68 3.87 -5.01 3.51
CA VAL A 68 2.43 -5.09 3.73
C VAL A 68 1.73 -4.65 2.46
N ASP A 69 0.80 -5.47 1.99
CA ASP A 69 -0.13 -5.13 0.93
C ASP A 69 -1.52 -4.88 1.51
N ALA A 70 -2.20 -3.84 1.05
CA ALA A 70 -3.64 -3.66 1.18
C ALA A 70 -4.26 -3.76 -0.20
N GLU A 71 -5.28 -4.60 -0.33
CA GLU A 71 -6.07 -4.67 -1.56
C GLU A 71 -7.51 -4.28 -1.25
N PHE A 72 -8.02 -3.33 -2.03
CA PHE A 72 -9.38 -2.83 -1.98
C PHE A 72 -10.04 -3.10 -3.33
N GLU A 73 -11.25 -3.63 -3.29
CA GLU A 73 -12.03 -4.00 -4.45
C GLU A 73 -13.45 -3.44 -4.30
N GLY A 74 -13.88 -2.65 -5.29
CA GLY A 74 -15.22 -2.08 -5.30
C GLY A 74 -16.18 -2.87 -6.17
N ILE A 75 -17.33 -3.25 -5.61
CA ILE A 75 -18.48 -3.78 -6.33
C ILE A 75 -19.57 -2.69 -6.30
N ILE A 76 -19.89 -2.12 -7.47
CA ILE A 76 -20.86 -1.03 -7.60
C ILE A 76 -22.21 -1.61 -8.03
N ASN A 77 -23.20 -1.52 -7.15
CA ASN A 77 -24.51 -2.18 -7.30
C ASN A 77 -25.56 -1.24 -7.90
N LYS A 78 -25.43 0.09 -7.74
CA LYS A 78 -26.39 1.06 -8.30
C LYS A 78 -25.84 1.82 -9.50
N ARG A 79 -26.57 1.70 -10.61
CA ARG A 79 -26.37 2.48 -11.86
C ARG A 79 -26.51 3.96 -11.56
N THR A 80 -25.46 4.75 -11.77
CA THR A 80 -25.55 6.22 -11.77
C THR A 80 -25.00 6.75 -13.08
N SER A 81 -25.51 7.88 -13.58
CA SER A 81 -25.05 8.52 -14.83
C SER A 81 -23.58 8.97 -14.78
N VAL A 82 -22.98 8.99 -13.59
CA VAL A 82 -21.57 9.33 -13.36
C VAL A 82 -20.66 8.13 -13.62
N PHE A 83 -21.16 6.91 -13.41
CA PHE A 83 -20.44 5.65 -13.67
C PHE A 83 -21.37 4.71 -14.44
N PRO A 84 -21.30 4.68 -15.79
CA PRO A 84 -22.01 3.66 -16.55
C PRO A 84 -21.60 2.28 -16.02
N LEU A 85 -22.53 1.31 -16.04
CA LEU A 85 -22.32 -0.09 -15.66
C LEU A 85 -20.85 -0.55 -15.80
N GLY A 86 -20.26 -1.05 -14.71
CA GLY A 86 -19.26 -2.10 -14.80
C GLY A 86 -17.79 -1.71 -14.88
N HIS A 87 -17.28 -0.89 -13.97
CA HIS A 87 -15.86 -1.01 -13.62
C HIS A 87 -15.71 -1.36 -12.14
N GLU A 88 -15.68 -2.67 -11.88
CA GLU A 88 -14.94 -3.20 -10.75
C GLU A 88 -13.57 -2.54 -10.75
N TRP A 89 -13.28 -1.81 -9.68
CA TRP A 89 -11.97 -1.25 -9.47
C TRP A 89 -11.28 -2.09 -8.41
N LYS A 90 -9.98 -2.30 -8.63
CA LYS A 90 -9.08 -2.85 -7.63
C LYS A 90 -7.98 -1.83 -7.42
N VAL A 91 -7.81 -1.41 -6.17
CA VAL A 91 -6.66 -0.63 -5.74
C VAL A 91 -5.80 -1.50 -4.86
N ARG A 92 -4.52 -1.57 -5.16
CA ARG A 92 -3.52 -2.15 -4.27
C ARG A 92 -2.59 -1.07 -3.79
N PHE A 93 -2.37 -1.07 -2.49
CA PHE A 93 -1.35 -0.30 -1.80
C PHE A 93 -0.31 -1.28 -1.28
N THR A 94 0.94 -0.98 -1.52
CA THR A 94 2.06 -1.74 -0.96
C THR A 94 2.92 -0.75 -0.18
N ILE A 95 3.32 -1.12 1.03
CA ILE A 95 4.43 -0.50 1.75
C ILE A 95 5.45 -1.60 2.01
N ASP A 96 6.71 -1.31 1.73
CA ASP A 96 7.79 -2.24 1.89
C ASP A 96 9.03 -1.53 2.45
N ALA A 97 9.82 -2.22 3.25
CA ALA A 97 11.05 -1.69 3.79
C ALA A 97 12.19 -2.16 2.92
N ASP A 98 13.01 -1.29 2.33
CA ASP A 98 14.06 -1.58 1.35
C ASP A 98 15.48 -1.56 1.85
N ILE A 99 16.18 -2.65 1.51
CA ILE A 99 17.61 -2.81 1.74
C ILE A 99 18.19 -3.26 0.42
N PRO A 100 19.01 -2.41 -0.21
CA PRO A 100 19.60 -2.74 -1.47
C PRO A 100 20.71 -3.80 -1.31
N PRO A 101 21.07 -4.51 -2.38
CA PRO A 101 22.09 -5.55 -2.35
C PRO A 101 23.45 -5.04 -1.85
N GLU A 102 24.26 -5.93 -1.29
CA GLU A 102 25.63 -5.61 -0.90
C GLU A 102 26.42 -5.08 -2.11
N GLY A 103 27.06 -3.92 -1.95
CA GLY A 103 27.76 -3.21 -3.03
C GLY A 103 26.90 -2.22 -3.84
N SER A 104 25.59 -2.11 -3.56
CA SER A 104 24.75 -1.06 -4.13
C SER A 104 25.06 0.31 -3.50
N GLN A 105 24.98 1.36 -4.32
CA GLN A 105 25.02 2.76 -3.85
C GLN A 105 23.67 3.27 -3.34
N GLN A 106 22.60 2.49 -3.54
CA GLN A 106 21.27 2.84 -3.08
C GLN A 106 21.25 2.87 -1.54
N LYS A 107 20.55 3.84 -0.94
CA LYS A 107 20.38 3.91 0.51
C LYS A 107 19.26 2.95 0.96
N LYS A 108 19.10 2.77 2.27
CA LYS A 108 17.92 2.09 2.82
C LYS A 108 16.71 3.01 2.79
N HIS A 109 15.51 2.48 2.58
CA HIS A 109 14.28 3.28 2.53
C HIS A 109 13.05 2.50 2.93
N ILE A 110 11.93 3.18 3.10
CA ILE A 110 10.60 2.56 2.95
C ILE A 110 10.10 2.94 1.56
N GLY A 111 9.59 1.98 0.80
CA GLY A 111 8.95 2.16 -0.49
C GLY A 111 7.43 2.06 -0.39
N PHE A 112 6.74 2.61 -1.38
CA PHE A 112 5.35 2.31 -1.61
C PHE A 112 5.02 2.15 -3.09
N GLU A 113 3.95 1.39 -3.35
CA GLU A 113 3.33 1.31 -4.66
C GLU A 113 1.81 1.47 -4.56
N ILE A 114 1.22 2.13 -5.54
CA ILE A 114 -0.23 2.22 -5.74
C ILE A 114 -0.54 1.71 -7.14
N HIS A 115 -1.45 0.75 -7.22
CA HIS A 115 -1.88 0.16 -8.48
C HIS A 115 -3.40 0.20 -8.61
N ILE A 116 -3.86 0.93 -9.62
CA ILE A 116 -5.23 0.92 -10.12
C ILE A 116 -5.19 0.32 -11.53
N LYS A 117 -5.93 -0.76 -11.79
CA LYS A 117 -5.82 -1.57 -13.03
C LYS A 117 -5.85 -0.76 -14.34
N THR A 118 -6.58 0.35 -14.36
CA THR A 118 -6.78 1.21 -15.54
C THR A 118 -5.75 2.33 -15.68
N LYS A 119 -4.78 2.42 -14.77
CA LYS A 119 -3.77 3.48 -14.74
C LYS A 119 -2.36 2.89 -14.60
N PRO A 120 -1.31 3.61 -15.03
CA PRO A 120 0.07 3.20 -14.78
C PRO A 120 0.35 3.06 -13.28
N LYS A 121 1.16 2.09 -12.86
CA LYS A 121 1.57 1.99 -11.46
C LYS A 121 2.26 3.29 -11.01
N GLN A 122 1.98 3.73 -9.79
CA GLN A 122 2.71 4.81 -9.13
C GLN A 122 3.53 4.24 -7.97
N ALA A 123 4.73 4.78 -7.78
CA ALA A 123 5.62 4.37 -6.71
C ALA A 123 6.42 5.55 -6.15
N GLY A 124 6.94 5.41 -4.94
CA GLY A 124 7.79 6.42 -4.30
C GLY A 124 8.52 5.82 -3.10
N HIS A 125 9.47 6.59 -2.55
CA HIS A 125 10.35 6.11 -1.49
C HIS A 125 10.72 7.22 -0.51
N ALA A 126 10.86 6.85 0.77
CA ALA A 126 11.41 7.69 1.83
C ALA A 126 12.68 7.05 2.40
N TRP A 127 13.85 7.65 2.17
CA TRP A 127 15.12 7.13 2.64
C TRP A 127 15.27 7.28 4.16
N CYS A 128 15.75 6.22 4.80
CA CYS A 128 16.12 6.24 6.22
C CYS A 128 17.15 5.15 6.54
N ASP A 129 18.19 5.50 7.31
CA ASP A 129 19.28 4.56 7.64
C ASP A 129 18.86 3.48 8.67
N ALA A 130 17.73 3.71 9.34
CA ALA A 130 17.22 2.94 10.47
C ALA A 130 16.51 1.63 10.07
N VAL A 131 16.40 1.30 8.77
CA VAL A 131 15.86 0.00 8.35
C VAL A 131 16.82 -1.12 8.82
N PRO A 132 16.39 -2.02 9.72
CA PRO A 132 17.23 -3.12 10.21
C PRO A 132 17.52 -4.12 9.09
N LYS A 133 18.68 -4.78 9.13
CA LYS A 133 19.08 -5.80 8.14
C LYS A 133 18.09 -6.97 8.14
N GLY A 134 17.64 -7.40 6.96
CA GLY A 134 16.83 -8.60 6.80
C GLY A 134 15.71 -8.43 5.79
N ARG A 135 16.04 -8.13 4.53
CA ARG A 135 15.08 -7.74 3.51
C ARG A 135 15.17 -8.67 2.29
N PRO A 136 14.05 -8.95 1.60
CA PRO A 136 14.05 -9.84 0.45
C PRO A 136 14.85 -9.23 -0.70
N CYS A 137 15.95 -9.88 -1.05
CA CYS A 137 16.58 -9.74 -2.35
C CYS A 137 15.78 -10.57 -3.38
N LEU A 138 16.01 -10.31 -4.68
CA LEU A 138 15.55 -11.21 -5.75
C LEU A 138 15.86 -12.69 -5.38
N GLY A 139 14.83 -13.54 -5.36
CA GLY A 139 14.95 -14.96 -5.01
C GLY A 139 14.65 -15.31 -3.54
N THR A 140 14.26 -14.36 -2.71
CA THR A 140 13.92 -14.63 -1.30
C THR A 140 12.49 -15.15 -1.15
N SER A 141 12.33 -16.30 -0.48
CA SER A 141 10.99 -16.83 -0.14
C SER A 141 10.40 -16.06 1.04
N MET A 142 9.12 -15.73 0.94
CA MET A 142 8.38 -15.04 2.00
C MET A 142 7.24 -15.90 2.51
N ASP A 143 6.99 -15.83 3.81
CA ASP A 143 5.78 -16.37 4.42
C ASP A 143 4.71 -15.28 4.39
N GLN A 144 3.52 -15.67 3.92
CA GLN A 144 2.40 -14.78 3.69
C GLN A 144 1.32 -15.02 4.75
N GLU A 145 0.86 -13.95 5.38
CA GLU A 145 -0.26 -13.97 6.32
C GLU A 145 -1.30 -12.94 5.88
N THR A 146 -2.48 -13.42 5.47
CA THR A 146 -3.57 -12.57 4.96
C THR A 146 -4.68 -12.47 5.98
N THR A 147 -5.11 -11.25 6.29
CA THR A 147 -6.26 -11.00 7.16
C THR A 147 -7.54 -11.53 6.52
N GLN A 148 -8.54 -11.86 7.33
CA GLN A 148 -9.86 -12.20 6.81
C GLN A 148 -10.42 -11.07 5.93
N ARG A 149 -10.98 -11.44 4.78
CA ARG A 149 -11.66 -10.53 3.84
C ARG A 149 -12.83 -9.83 4.55
N ARG A 150 -12.88 -8.51 4.48
CA ARG A 150 -13.91 -7.66 5.09
C ARG A 150 -14.69 -6.92 4.02
N THR A 151 -15.97 -6.67 4.26
CA THR A 151 -16.85 -5.96 3.33
C THR A 151 -17.55 -4.81 4.04
N LYS A 152 -17.51 -3.61 3.43
CA LYS A 152 -18.21 -2.40 3.86
C LYS A 152 -19.28 -2.08 2.83
N THR A 153 -20.54 -2.03 3.26
CA THR A 153 -21.67 -1.65 2.41
C THR A 153 -21.99 -0.17 2.62
N PHE A 154 -22.10 0.58 1.53
CA PHE A 154 -22.42 2.01 1.54
C PHE A 154 -23.95 2.24 1.53
N PRO A 155 -24.44 3.43 1.91
CA PRO A 155 -25.87 3.75 1.91
C PRO A 155 -26.56 3.58 0.55
N ASN A 156 -25.80 3.72 -0.55
CA ASN A 156 -26.29 3.48 -1.90
C ASN A 156 -26.26 1.98 -2.29
N SER A 157 -26.01 1.06 -1.37
CA SER A 157 -25.91 -0.38 -1.58
C SER A 157 -24.68 -0.84 -2.37
N ASP A 158 -23.73 0.05 -2.69
CA ASP A 158 -22.42 -0.36 -3.20
C ASP A 158 -21.63 -1.06 -2.10
N GLU A 159 -20.66 -1.87 -2.48
CA GLU A 159 -19.82 -2.63 -1.57
C GLU A 159 -18.35 -2.37 -1.87
N MET A 160 -17.56 -2.20 -0.80
CA MET A 160 -16.11 -2.25 -0.87
C MET A 160 -15.66 -3.46 -0.07
N THR A 161 -14.92 -4.34 -0.72
CA THR A 161 -14.29 -5.48 -0.08
C THR A 161 -12.80 -5.24 0.02
N TYR A 162 -12.20 -5.59 1.16
CA TYR A 162 -10.80 -5.33 1.41
C TYR A 162 -10.15 -6.39 2.29
N TRP A 163 -8.83 -6.52 2.15
CA TRP A 163 -7.99 -7.38 2.95
C TRP A 163 -6.55 -6.84 2.94
N TYR A 164 -5.79 -7.27 3.93
CA TYR A 164 -4.38 -6.96 4.05
C TYR A 164 -3.57 -8.23 4.08
N THR A 165 -2.37 -8.17 3.52
CA THR A 165 -1.43 -9.26 3.53
C THR A 165 -0.10 -8.75 4.05
N THR A 166 0.41 -9.40 5.09
CA THR A 166 1.77 -9.17 5.58
C THR A 166 2.70 -10.24 5.01
N TYR A 167 3.93 -9.83 4.74
CA TYR A 167 4.97 -10.71 4.21
C TYR A 167 6.16 -10.68 5.16
N LYS A 168 6.54 -11.86 5.64
CA LYS A 168 7.70 -12.07 6.51
C LYS A 168 8.78 -12.80 5.74
N LEU A 169 10.04 -12.49 6.00
CA LEU A 169 11.13 -13.31 5.45
C LEU A 169 11.06 -14.72 6.02
N ARG A 170 11.05 -15.72 5.14
CA ARG A 170 11.22 -17.11 5.56
C ARG A 170 12.64 -17.25 6.09
N LYS A 171 12.79 -17.61 7.37
CA LYS A 171 14.09 -18.01 7.89
C LYS A 171 14.48 -19.31 7.19
N ASN A 172 15.60 -19.31 6.47
CA ASN A 172 16.20 -20.55 6.01
C ASN A 172 16.47 -21.40 7.26
N GLN A 173 15.75 -22.52 7.40
CA GLN A 173 16.06 -23.54 8.39
C GLN A 173 17.30 -24.31 7.95
#